data_AF-A0AB73A8M8-F1
#
_entry.id   AF-A0AB73A8M8-F1
#
_cell.length_a   1.000
_cell.length_b   1.000
_cell.length_c   1.000
_cell.angle_alpha   90.00
_cell.angle_beta   90.00
_cell.angle_gamma   90.00
#
_symmetry.space_group_name_H-M   'P 1'
#
loop_
_entity.id
_entity.type
_entity.pdbx_description
1 polymer ?
#
loop_
_entity_poly.entity_id
_entity_poly.type
_entity_poly.pdbx_seq_one_letter_code
_entity_poly.pdbx_strand_id
1 'polypeptide(L)'
;MSESLSKDLNLNALFIGDKAENGQIYKALLNELVDEHLGWRQNYMPQDMPIITPEEKSSASFEHTVNKTKDVLSEISARMRTHSVPWHNAGRYWGHMNSETLMPSLLAYNFAMLWNGNNVAYESSPATSQMEEEVGMEFAKLMSYKDGWGHIVADGSLANLEGLWYARNIKSLPLAMKEVTPELVAGKSDWELMNLSTEEIMNLLDSVPEKIDEIKAHSARSGKHLEKLGKWLVPQTKHYSWLKAADIIGIGLDQVIPVPVDHNYRMDINELEKIVRGLAAEKTPILGVVGVVGSTEEGAIDGIDKIVALRRVLEKDGIYFYLHVDAAYGGYGRAIFLDEDNNFIPFEDLKDVHYKYNVFTENKDYILEEVHSAYKAIEEAESVTIDPHKMGYVPYSAGGIVIKDIRMRDVISYFATYVFEKGADIPALLGAYILEGSKAGATAASVWAAHHVLPLNVTGYGKLMGASIEGAHRFYNFLNDLSFKVGDKEIEVHPLTYPDFNMVDYVFKEKGNDDLVAMNKLNHDVYDYSSYVKGSIYGNEFLTSHTDFAIPDYGNSPLQFVNQLGFSDEEWNRAGKVTVLRASVMTPYMNKEEHFEEYAEKIKAALQEKLEKIYADQLLASEAK
;
A
#
# COMPACT_ATOMS: atom_id res chain seq x y z
N MET A 1 17.96 12.51 -25.31
CA MET A 1 16.65 12.08 -25.84
C MET A 1 15.54 12.26 -24.79
N SER A 2 15.74 13.08 -23.75
CA SER A 2 15.23 12.84 -22.39
C SER A 2 14.36 13.96 -21.79
N GLU A 3 13.78 14.86 -22.59
CA GLU A 3 12.82 15.89 -22.09
C GLU A 3 11.50 15.92 -22.85
N SER A 4 11.47 15.54 -24.14
CA SER A 4 10.23 15.57 -24.94
C SER A 4 9.35 14.32 -24.74
N LEU A 5 9.96 13.14 -24.50
CA LEU A 5 9.20 11.89 -24.28
C LEU A 5 8.49 11.85 -22.92
N SER A 6 9.00 12.55 -21.91
CA SER A 6 8.42 12.56 -20.56
C SER A 6 7.19 13.45 -20.43
N LYS A 7 7.11 14.55 -21.19
CA LYS A 7 5.92 15.43 -21.19
C LYS A 7 4.72 14.77 -21.86
N ASP A 8 4.96 14.00 -22.92
CA ASP A 8 3.95 13.41 -23.80
C ASP A 8 3.61 11.94 -23.47
N LEU A 9 4.02 11.44 -22.30
CA LEU A 9 3.66 10.09 -21.85
C LEU A 9 2.13 9.92 -21.81
N ASN A 10 1.64 8.88 -22.49
CA ASN A 10 0.21 8.57 -22.57
C ASN A 10 -0.13 7.31 -21.75
N LEU A 11 -0.77 7.51 -20.60
CA LEU A 11 -1.19 6.42 -19.70
C LEU A 11 -2.08 5.38 -20.39
N ASN A 12 -2.90 5.78 -21.38
CA ASN A 12 -3.81 4.86 -22.07
C ASN A 12 -3.07 3.76 -22.84
N ALA A 13 -1.79 3.95 -23.19
CA ALA A 13 -0.99 2.95 -23.87
C ALA A 13 -0.37 1.90 -22.92
N LEU A 14 -0.48 2.11 -21.60
CA LEU A 14 0.22 1.31 -20.59
C LEU A 14 -0.67 0.25 -19.93
N PHE A 15 -1.93 0.13 -20.33
CA PHE A 15 -2.91 -0.81 -19.78
C PHE A 15 -3.53 -1.66 -20.89
N ILE A 16 -4.03 -2.85 -20.55
CA ILE A 16 -4.80 -3.65 -21.52
C ILE A 16 -6.11 -2.92 -21.82
N GLY A 17 -6.69 -2.31 -20.79
CA GLY A 17 -7.90 -1.49 -20.85
C GLY A 17 -9.15 -2.28 -20.48
N ASP A 18 -10.14 -1.59 -19.90
CA ASP A 18 -11.33 -2.21 -19.34
C ASP A 18 -12.18 -3.01 -20.34
N LYS A 19 -12.02 -2.73 -21.65
CA LYS A 19 -12.66 -3.46 -22.76
C LYS A 19 -11.65 -4.17 -23.65
N ALA A 20 -10.43 -4.37 -23.15
CA ALA A 20 -9.29 -4.93 -23.88
C ALA A 20 -8.96 -4.17 -25.16
N GLU A 21 -9.09 -2.84 -25.13
CA GLU A 21 -8.82 -1.92 -26.24
C GLU A 21 -7.39 -2.13 -26.80
N ASN A 22 -6.42 -2.38 -25.92
CA ASN A 22 -5.04 -2.66 -26.29
C ASN A 22 -4.70 -4.16 -26.29
N GLY A 23 -5.70 -5.04 -26.28
CA GLY A 23 -5.48 -6.50 -26.17
C GLY A 23 -4.63 -7.10 -27.29
N GLN A 24 -4.71 -6.55 -28.51
CA GLN A 24 -3.85 -7.00 -29.61
C GLN A 24 -2.38 -6.58 -29.42
N ILE A 25 -2.14 -5.39 -28.85
CA ILE A 25 -0.79 -4.91 -28.53
C ILE A 25 -0.17 -5.82 -27.48
N TYR A 26 -0.89 -6.08 -26.38
CA TYR A 26 -0.45 -7.01 -25.33
C TYR A 26 -0.13 -8.39 -25.90
N LYS A 27 -1.03 -8.96 -26.73
CA LYS A 27 -0.82 -10.28 -27.33
C LYS A 27 0.37 -10.31 -28.27
N ALA A 28 0.60 -9.27 -29.08
CA ALA A 28 1.73 -9.20 -29.98
C ALA A 28 3.06 -9.20 -29.21
N LEU A 29 3.20 -8.30 -28.23
CA LEU A 29 4.38 -8.19 -27.38
C LEU A 29 4.64 -9.47 -26.58
N LEU A 30 3.58 -10.10 -26.06
CA LEU A 30 3.71 -11.38 -25.35
C LEU A 30 4.27 -12.49 -26.24
N ASN A 31 3.80 -12.60 -27.49
CA ASN A 31 4.32 -13.62 -28.41
C ASN A 31 5.79 -13.35 -28.76
N GLU A 32 6.16 -12.08 -29.00
CA GLU A 32 7.56 -11.70 -29.27
C GLU A 32 8.48 -12.11 -28.11
N LEU A 33 8.11 -11.79 -26.87
CA LEU A 33 8.87 -12.17 -25.68
C LEU A 33 8.95 -13.70 -25.50
N VAL A 34 7.85 -14.42 -25.77
CA VAL A 34 7.87 -15.89 -25.74
C VAL A 34 8.81 -16.45 -26.81
N ASP A 35 8.76 -15.93 -28.03
CA ASP A 35 9.62 -16.34 -29.13
C ASP A 35 11.11 -16.04 -28.83
N GLU A 36 11.42 -14.91 -28.20
CA GLU A 36 12.78 -14.59 -27.73
C GLU A 36 13.30 -15.63 -26.73
N HIS A 37 12.51 -16.00 -25.73
CA HIS A 37 12.92 -17.02 -24.75
C HIS A 37 13.09 -18.41 -25.37
N LEU A 38 12.16 -18.81 -26.24
CA LEU A 38 12.25 -20.09 -26.95
C LEU A 38 13.48 -20.11 -27.87
N GLY A 39 13.74 -19.01 -28.57
CA GLY A 39 14.94 -18.81 -29.38
C GLY A 39 16.22 -18.85 -28.54
N TRP A 40 16.23 -18.25 -27.35
CA TRP A 40 17.34 -18.34 -26.41
C TRP A 40 17.61 -19.78 -25.99
N ARG A 41 16.58 -20.55 -25.57
CA ARG A 41 16.76 -21.96 -25.19
C ARG A 41 17.32 -22.83 -26.32
N GLN A 42 16.88 -22.59 -27.55
CA GLN A 42 17.34 -23.37 -28.71
C GLN A 42 18.78 -23.08 -29.10
N ASN A 43 19.23 -21.83 -28.90
CA ASN A 43 20.48 -21.35 -29.50
C ASN A 43 21.58 -21.02 -28.47
N TYR A 44 21.28 -21.05 -27.16
CA TYR A 44 22.26 -20.75 -26.12
C TYR A 44 23.43 -21.76 -26.11
N MET A 45 23.13 -23.04 -26.34
CA MET A 45 24.11 -24.12 -26.53
C MET A 45 23.81 -24.86 -27.84
N PRO A 46 24.23 -24.31 -29.00
CA PRO A 46 23.78 -24.78 -30.31
C PRO A 46 24.24 -26.20 -30.69
N GLN A 47 25.22 -26.75 -29.96
CA GLN A 47 25.71 -28.13 -30.14
C GLN A 47 24.79 -29.20 -29.55
N ASP A 48 23.85 -28.82 -28.67
CA ASP A 48 22.99 -29.78 -27.98
C ASP A 48 21.84 -30.22 -28.89
N MET A 49 21.65 -31.53 -29.04
CA MET A 49 20.54 -32.08 -29.81
C MET A 49 19.25 -32.10 -28.96
N PRO A 50 18.06 -31.88 -29.55
CA PRO A 50 16.80 -31.94 -28.82
C PRO A 50 16.56 -33.31 -28.18
N ILE A 51 16.35 -33.34 -26.86
CA ILE A 51 16.00 -34.57 -26.12
C ILE A 51 14.59 -35.05 -26.50
N ILE A 52 13.65 -34.12 -26.70
CA ILE A 52 12.27 -34.43 -27.15
C ILE A 52 12.24 -34.43 -28.68
N THR A 53 12.25 -35.62 -29.27
CA THR A 53 12.31 -35.81 -30.72
C THR A 53 10.94 -35.74 -31.40
N PRO A 54 10.88 -35.61 -32.74
CA PRO A 54 9.62 -35.72 -33.48
C PRO A 54 8.90 -37.07 -33.30
N GLU A 55 9.66 -38.17 -33.13
CA GLU A 55 9.10 -39.52 -32.88
C GLU A 55 8.45 -39.60 -31.50
N GLU A 56 9.06 -39.03 -30.46
CA GLU A 56 8.46 -38.97 -29.13
C GLU A 56 7.15 -38.16 -29.16
N LYS A 57 7.14 -37.03 -29.89
CA LYS A 57 5.98 -36.15 -30.03
C LYS A 57 4.81 -36.80 -30.76
N SER A 58 5.05 -37.74 -31.65
CA SER A 58 4.00 -38.48 -32.37
C SER A 58 3.56 -39.77 -31.64
N SER A 59 4.13 -40.07 -30.48
CA SER A 59 3.70 -41.22 -29.67
C SER A 59 2.29 -40.99 -29.09
N ALA A 60 1.50 -42.07 -28.98
CA ALA A 60 0.15 -42.00 -28.44
C ALA A 60 0.13 -41.51 -26.98
N SER A 61 1.14 -41.85 -26.17
CA SER A 61 1.30 -41.37 -24.80
C SER A 61 1.54 -39.87 -24.73
N PHE A 62 2.35 -39.32 -25.64
CA PHE A 62 2.62 -37.89 -25.71
C PHE A 62 1.35 -37.11 -26.09
N GLU A 63 0.68 -37.50 -27.17
CA GLU A 63 -0.57 -36.85 -27.61
C GLU A 63 -1.66 -36.92 -26.54
N HIS A 64 -1.81 -38.08 -25.88
CA HIS A 64 -2.76 -38.23 -24.77
C HIS A 64 -2.46 -37.27 -23.62
N THR A 65 -1.18 -37.12 -23.26
CA THR A 65 -0.74 -36.20 -22.20
C THR A 65 -1.00 -34.74 -22.59
N VAL A 66 -0.73 -34.35 -23.84
CA VAL A 66 -1.05 -32.99 -24.34
C VAL A 66 -2.56 -32.72 -24.29
N ASN A 67 -3.39 -33.69 -24.66
CA ASN A 67 -4.84 -33.55 -24.57
C ASN A 67 -5.29 -33.42 -23.11
N LYS A 68 -4.72 -34.22 -22.19
CA LYS A 68 -5.00 -34.08 -20.75
C LYS A 68 -4.63 -32.70 -20.23
N THR A 69 -3.49 -32.13 -20.66
CA THR A 69 -3.11 -30.75 -20.31
C THR A 69 -4.12 -29.73 -20.83
N LYS A 70 -4.58 -29.87 -22.09
CA LYS A 70 -5.61 -28.99 -22.67
C LYS A 70 -6.94 -29.07 -21.91
N ASP A 71 -7.34 -30.25 -21.47
CA ASP A 71 -8.56 -30.45 -20.67
C ASP A 71 -8.47 -29.68 -19.34
N VAL A 72 -7.34 -29.81 -18.63
CA VAL A 72 -7.10 -29.10 -17.36
C VAL A 72 -7.07 -27.59 -17.56
N LEU A 73 -6.38 -27.09 -18.59
CA LEU A 73 -6.35 -25.66 -18.91
C LEU A 73 -7.73 -25.12 -19.30
N SER A 74 -8.55 -25.93 -19.98
CA SER A 74 -9.93 -25.59 -20.31
C SER A 74 -10.81 -25.50 -19.07
N GLU A 75 -10.61 -26.40 -18.09
CA GLU A 75 -11.29 -26.36 -16.80
C GLU A 75 -10.93 -25.09 -16.01
N ILE A 76 -9.63 -24.73 -15.93
CA ILE A 76 -9.19 -23.47 -15.32
C ILE A 76 -9.84 -22.28 -16.03
N SER A 77 -9.79 -22.23 -17.36
CA SER A 77 -10.40 -21.17 -18.17
C SER A 77 -11.90 -21.03 -17.92
N ALA A 78 -12.63 -22.15 -17.81
CA ALA A 78 -14.06 -22.14 -17.53
C ALA A 78 -14.33 -21.57 -16.13
N ARG A 79 -13.66 -22.10 -15.10
CA ARG A 79 -13.83 -21.65 -13.71
C ARG A 79 -13.56 -20.16 -13.55
N MET A 80 -12.47 -19.64 -14.12
CA MET A 80 -12.14 -18.22 -14.04
C MET A 80 -13.21 -17.35 -14.70
N ARG A 81 -13.73 -17.73 -15.87
CA ARG A 81 -14.76 -16.94 -16.56
C ARG A 81 -16.15 -17.00 -15.91
N THR A 82 -16.48 -18.08 -15.20
CA THR A 82 -17.81 -18.27 -14.59
C THR A 82 -17.89 -17.83 -13.13
N HIS A 83 -16.75 -17.76 -12.42
CA HIS A 83 -16.71 -17.46 -10.99
C HIS A 83 -15.93 -16.20 -10.62
N SER A 84 -15.24 -15.56 -11.56
CA SER A 84 -14.67 -14.24 -11.31
C SER A 84 -15.77 -13.17 -11.26
N VAL A 85 -15.52 -12.16 -10.43
CA VAL A 85 -16.30 -10.93 -10.41
C VAL A 85 -16.17 -10.24 -11.78
N PRO A 86 -17.24 -9.63 -12.33
CA PRO A 86 -17.13 -8.86 -13.57
C PRO A 86 -16.01 -7.83 -13.50
N TRP A 87 -15.33 -7.64 -14.63
CA TRP A 87 -14.23 -6.68 -14.73
C TRP A 87 -14.69 -5.28 -14.33
N HIS A 88 -13.92 -4.63 -13.47
CA HIS A 88 -14.21 -3.28 -12.99
C HIS A 88 -14.01 -2.30 -14.14
N ASN A 89 -15.07 -1.57 -14.49
CA ASN A 89 -15.05 -0.60 -15.59
C ASN A 89 -15.15 0.82 -15.02
N ALA A 90 -14.23 1.70 -15.43
CA ALA A 90 -14.20 3.08 -15.01
C ALA A 90 -15.53 3.79 -15.31
N GLY A 91 -15.96 4.65 -14.39
CA GLY A 91 -17.26 5.31 -14.44
C GLY A 91 -18.43 4.47 -13.90
N ARG A 92 -18.29 3.14 -13.85
CA ARG A 92 -19.30 2.23 -13.26
C ARG A 92 -18.87 1.67 -11.90
N TYR A 93 -17.62 1.26 -11.79
CA TYR A 93 -17.05 0.72 -10.56
C TYR A 93 -16.41 1.82 -9.72
N TRP A 94 -17.00 2.06 -8.55
CA TRP A 94 -16.60 3.01 -7.51
C TRP A 94 -16.49 2.27 -6.17
N GLY A 95 -15.80 1.12 -6.18
CA GLY A 95 -15.53 0.29 -5.01
C GLY A 95 -14.08 0.38 -4.55
N HIS A 96 -13.67 -0.54 -3.67
CA HIS A 96 -12.35 -0.49 -3.01
C HIS A 96 -11.22 -1.27 -3.73
N MET A 97 -11.54 -2.14 -4.71
CA MET A 97 -10.55 -3.00 -5.38
C MET A 97 -10.26 -2.55 -6.82
N ASN A 98 -9.00 -2.63 -7.23
CA ASN A 98 -8.60 -2.53 -8.63
C ASN A 98 -7.96 -3.84 -9.11
N SER A 99 -8.17 -4.19 -10.38
CA SER A 99 -7.54 -5.34 -11.03
C SER A 99 -6.82 -4.99 -12.33
N GLU A 100 -6.89 -3.74 -12.78
CA GLU A 100 -6.11 -3.27 -13.92
C GLU A 100 -4.67 -3.01 -13.47
N THR A 101 -3.71 -3.69 -14.09
CA THR A 101 -2.27 -3.57 -13.82
C THR A 101 -1.54 -3.09 -15.06
N LEU A 102 -0.37 -2.48 -14.88
CA LEU A 102 0.46 -2.01 -15.99
C LEU A 102 0.81 -3.17 -16.94
N MET A 103 0.51 -3.01 -18.22
CA MET A 103 0.89 -3.91 -19.30
C MET A 103 2.40 -4.23 -19.31
N PRO A 104 3.34 -3.27 -19.17
CA PRO A 104 4.76 -3.61 -19.11
C PRO A 104 5.10 -4.51 -17.91
N SER A 105 4.41 -4.32 -16.78
CA SER A 105 4.60 -5.13 -15.58
C SER A 105 4.12 -6.57 -15.77
N LEU A 106 2.95 -6.75 -16.42
CA LEU A 106 2.44 -8.07 -16.83
C LEU A 106 3.39 -8.78 -17.79
N LEU A 107 3.81 -8.10 -18.86
CA LEU A 107 4.70 -8.64 -19.90
C LEU A 107 6.05 -9.07 -19.32
N ALA A 108 6.66 -8.22 -18.47
CA ALA A 108 7.93 -8.53 -17.83
C ALA A 108 7.81 -9.73 -16.88
N TYR A 109 6.72 -9.85 -16.11
CA TYR A 109 6.46 -11.02 -15.29
C TYR A 109 6.32 -12.29 -16.15
N ASN A 110 5.48 -12.23 -17.20
CA ASN A 110 5.25 -13.36 -18.11
C ASN A 110 6.56 -13.87 -18.73
N PHE A 111 7.44 -12.95 -19.16
CA PHE A 111 8.72 -13.25 -19.77
C PHE A 111 9.73 -13.84 -18.78
N ALA A 112 9.98 -13.13 -17.67
CA ALA A 112 10.97 -13.56 -16.67
C ALA A 112 10.58 -14.86 -15.96
N MET A 113 9.27 -15.16 -15.83
CA MET A 113 8.79 -16.43 -15.29
C MET A 113 9.30 -17.64 -16.08
N LEU A 114 9.59 -17.50 -17.39
CA LEU A 114 10.07 -18.59 -18.22
C LEU A 114 11.51 -19.02 -17.90
N TRP A 115 12.30 -18.16 -17.25
CA TRP A 115 13.60 -18.52 -16.64
C TRP A 115 13.44 -19.12 -15.25
N ASN A 116 12.36 -18.79 -14.53
CA ASN A 116 12.08 -19.27 -13.19
C ASN A 116 13.26 -19.05 -12.20
N GLY A 117 13.90 -17.88 -12.30
CA GLY A 117 15.00 -17.49 -11.44
C GLY A 117 14.54 -17.27 -10.00
N ASN A 118 15.33 -17.73 -9.03
CA ASN A 118 15.10 -17.51 -7.61
C ASN A 118 16.05 -16.42 -7.09
N ASN A 119 15.52 -15.27 -6.68
CA ASN A 119 16.30 -14.10 -6.24
C ASN A 119 16.94 -14.26 -4.87
N VAL A 120 16.64 -15.32 -4.11
CA VAL A 120 17.34 -15.59 -2.84
C VAL A 120 18.81 -15.95 -3.05
N ALA A 121 19.14 -16.51 -4.22
CA ALA A 121 20.47 -17.01 -4.58
C ALA A 121 20.88 -16.44 -5.94
N TYR A 122 21.86 -15.54 -5.92
CA TYR A 122 22.28 -14.79 -7.11
C TYR A 122 22.72 -15.67 -8.28
N GLU A 123 23.43 -16.78 -8.02
CA GLU A 123 23.85 -17.72 -9.07
C GLU A 123 22.68 -18.33 -9.85
N SER A 124 21.49 -18.40 -9.25
CA SER A 124 20.28 -18.87 -9.91
C SER A 124 19.61 -17.81 -10.78
N SER A 125 19.87 -16.52 -10.54
CA SER A 125 19.10 -15.42 -11.11
C SER A 125 19.87 -14.09 -11.23
N PRO A 126 21.09 -14.04 -11.81
CA PRO A 126 21.92 -12.82 -11.76
C PRO A 126 21.21 -11.56 -12.28
N ALA A 127 20.48 -11.69 -13.40
CA ALA A 127 19.78 -10.58 -14.02
C ALA A 127 18.65 -10.02 -13.15
N THR A 128 17.81 -10.89 -12.59
CA THR A 128 16.63 -10.48 -11.80
C THR A 128 16.98 -10.14 -10.36
N SER A 129 18.08 -10.68 -9.83
CA SER A 129 18.66 -10.23 -8.56
C SER A 129 19.21 -8.80 -8.67
N GLN A 130 19.86 -8.47 -9.79
CA GLN A 130 20.32 -7.10 -10.06
C GLN A 130 19.15 -6.12 -10.23
N MET A 131 18.09 -6.51 -10.97
CA MET A 131 16.87 -5.70 -11.08
C MET A 131 16.24 -5.42 -9.71
N GLU A 132 16.29 -6.37 -8.79
CA GLU A 132 15.72 -6.15 -7.45
C GLU A 132 16.54 -5.16 -6.62
N GLU A 133 17.87 -5.19 -6.72
CA GLU A 133 18.70 -4.19 -6.05
C GLU A 133 18.43 -2.79 -6.59
N GLU A 134 18.27 -2.66 -7.91
CA GLU A 134 17.89 -1.40 -8.55
C GLU A 134 16.53 -0.91 -8.04
N VAL A 135 15.52 -1.79 -7.95
CA VAL A 135 14.21 -1.47 -7.36
C VAL A 135 14.35 -1.01 -5.90
N GLY A 136 15.20 -1.66 -5.11
CA GLY A 136 15.51 -1.25 -3.74
C GLY A 136 16.08 0.17 -3.65
N MET A 137 17.03 0.49 -4.54
CA MET A 137 17.62 1.83 -4.64
C MET A 137 16.61 2.88 -5.14
N GLU A 138 15.73 2.50 -6.07
CA GLU A 138 14.65 3.35 -6.55
C GLU A 138 13.65 3.67 -5.45
N PHE A 139 13.30 2.70 -4.60
CA PHE A 139 12.49 2.96 -3.41
C PHE A 139 13.19 3.89 -2.42
N ALA A 140 14.48 3.66 -2.12
CA ALA A 140 15.26 4.55 -1.24
C ALA A 140 15.29 5.98 -1.78
N LYS A 141 15.48 6.14 -3.10
CA LYS A 141 15.45 7.43 -3.80
C LYS A 141 14.06 8.07 -3.75
N LEU A 142 12.99 7.30 -3.95
CA LEU A 142 11.61 7.75 -3.81
C LEU A 142 11.33 8.28 -2.40
N MET A 143 11.96 7.74 -1.36
CA MET A 143 11.85 8.20 0.02
C MET A 143 12.88 9.28 0.41
N SER A 144 13.72 9.73 -0.53
CA SER A 144 14.81 10.68 -0.32
C SER A 144 15.89 10.21 0.67
N TYR A 145 16.07 8.90 0.81
CA TYR A 145 17.16 8.33 1.62
C TYR A 145 18.47 8.32 0.83
N LYS A 146 19.50 8.98 1.38
CA LYS A 146 20.82 9.08 0.74
C LYS A 146 21.61 7.76 0.82
N ASP A 147 21.58 7.13 1.99
CA ASP A 147 22.28 5.89 2.31
C ASP A 147 21.27 4.76 2.59
N GLY A 148 20.07 4.86 2.02
CA GLY A 148 18.98 3.92 2.23
C GLY A 148 19.09 2.67 1.37
N TRP A 149 18.28 1.68 1.70
CA TRP A 149 18.16 0.43 0.95
C TRP A 149 16.72 -0.07 1.02
N GLY A 150 16.34 -0.95 0.10
CA GLY A 150 15.04 -1.59 0.13
C GLY A 150 15.04 -2.87 -0.66
N HIS A 151 13.95 -3.62 -0.57
CA HIS A 151 13.75 -4.80 -1.41
C HIS A 151 12.26 -5.10 -1.57
N ILE A 152 11.95 -6.01 -2.49
CA ILE A 152 10.59 -6.51 -2.69
C ILE A 152 10.30 -7.57 -1.62
N VAL A 153 9.12 -7.48 -1.02
CA VAL A 153 8.58 -8.46 -0.07
C VAL A 153 7.40 -9.18 -0.73
N ALA A 154 7.05 -10.39 -0.31
CA ALA A 154 5.86 -11.06 -0.83
C ALA A 154 4.59 -10.21 -0.72
N ASP A 155 4.37 -9.51 0.39
CA ASP A 155 3.24 -8.57 0.57
C ASP A 155 3.50 -7.52 1.65
N GLY A 156 2.66 -6.48 1.71
CA GLY A 156 2.79 -5.38 2.67
C GLY A 156 2.57 -5.77 4.14
N SER A 157 1.88 -6.87 4.44
CA SER A 157 1.77 -7.35 5.82
C SER A 157 3.10 -7.93 6.31
N LEU A 158 3.82 -8.63 5.43
CA LEU A 158 5.17 -9.11 5.70
C LEU A 158 6.19 -7.96 5.74
N ALA A 159 6.01 -6.91 4.93
CA ALA A 159 6.84 -5.70 5.04
C ALA A 159 6.65 -4.99 6.39
N ASN A 160 5.40 -4.85 6.87
CA ASN A 160 5.11 -4.32 8.20
C ASN A 160 5.72 -5.20 9.32
N LEU A 161 5.63 -6.52 9.18
CA LEU A 161 6.27 -7.46 10.12
C LEU A 161 7.79 -7.28 10.13
N GLU A 162 8.41 -7.12 8.95
CA GLU A 162 9.85 -6.89 8.83
C GLU A 162 10.26 -5.54 9.42
N GLY A 163 9.48 -4.47 9.21
CA GLY A 163 9.68 -3.17 9.87
C GLY A 163 9.65 -3.27 11.40
N LEU A 164 8.71 -4.05 11.95
CA LEU A 164 8.68 -4.34 13.39
C LEU A 164 9.85 -5.21 13.84
N TRP A 165 10.32 -6.14 13.01
CA TRP A 165 11.51 -6.95 13.30
C TRP A 165 12.78 -6.10 13.39
N TYR A 166 12.93 -5.12 12.49
CA TYR A 166 13.97 -4.08 12.57
C TYR A 166 13.88 -3.32 13.89
N ALA A 167 12.72 -2.71 14.18
CA ALA A 167 12.53 -1.93 15.40
C ALA A 167 12.87 -2.75 16.67
N ARG A 168 12.34 -3.98 16.76
CA ARG A 168 12.57 -4.90 17.89
C ARG A 168 14.06 -5.20 18.09
N ASN A 169 14.76 -5.58 17.02
CA ASN A 169 16.16 -5.95 17.16
C ASN A 169 17.02 -4.70 17.44
N ILE A 170 16.81 -3.59 16.75
CA ILE A 170 17.55 -2.33 16.97
C ILE A 170 17.41 -1.87 18.41
N LYS A 171 16.18 -1.86 18.96
CA LYS A 171 15.91 -1.42 20.34
C LYS A 171 16.65 -2.25 21.39
N SER A 172 16.94 -3.51 21.09
CA SER A 172 17.64 -4.42 22.01
C SER A 172 19.17 -4.31 21.97
N LEU A 173 19.74 -3.73 20.92
CA LEU A 173 21.19 -3.71 20.71
C LEU A 173 21.96 -2.98 21.83
N PRO A 174 21.51 -1.82 22.36
CA PRO A 174 22.26 -1.13 23.43
C PRO A 174 22.44 -1.97 24.70
N LEU A 175 21.44 -2.78 25.05
CA LEU A 175 21.53 -3.71 26.19
C LEU A 175 22.43 -4.91 25.87
N ALA A 176 22.39 -5.41 24.64
CA ALA A 176 23.31 -6.46 24.19
C ALA A 176 24.77 -5.96 24.17
N MET A 177 25.01 -4.73 23.71
CA MET A 177 26.31 -4.06 23.79
C MET A 177 26.77 -3.91 25.24
N LYS A 178 25.87 -3.56 26.16
CA LYS A 178 26.18 -3.49 27.60
C LYS A 178 26.62 -4.84 28.17
N GLU A 179 26.07 -5.96 27.69
CA GLU A 179 26.42 -7.30 28.13
C GLU A 179 27.77 -7.77 27.54
N VAL A 180 27.98 -7.55 26.25
CA VAL A 180 29.14 -8.07 25.49
C VAL A 180 30.36 -7.16 25.59
N THR A 181 30.14 -5.84 25.57
CA THR A 181 31.20 -4.82 25.45
C THR A 181 30.85 -3.59 26.30
N PRO A 182 30.77 -3.71 27.64
CA PRO A 182 30.26 -2.65 28.52
C PRO A 182 30.94 -1.29 28.35
N GLU A 183 32.22 -1.28 27.94
CA GLU A 183 33.00 -0.09 27.64
C GLU A 183 32.39 0.80 26.55
N LEU A 184 31.68 0.20 25.59
CA LEU A 184 31.10 0.91 24.44
C LEU A 184 29.96 1.84 24.86
N VAL A 185 29.25 1.47 25.93
CA VAL A 185 28.08 2.19 26.43
C VAL A 185 28.26 2.63 27.88
N ALA A 186 29.52 2.74 28.33
CA ALA A 186 29.86 3.07 29.70
C ALA A 186 29.27 4.43 30.12
N GLY A 187 28.75 4.48 31.35
CA GLY A 187 28.18 5.70 31.93
C GLY A 187 26.73 5.99 31.53
N LYS A 188 26.11 5.20 30.64
CA LYS A 188 24.68 5.31 30.31
C LYS A 188 23.85 4.39 31.20
N SER A 189 22.74 4.92 31.72
CA SER A 189 21.71 4.15 32.42
C SER A 189 20.88 3.30 31.45
N ASP A 190 20.17 2.28 31.95
CA ASP A 190 19.30 1.45 31.11
C ASP A 190 18.22 2.28 30.40
N TRP A 191 17.72 3.34 31.04
CA TRP A 191 16.77 4.27 30.42
C TRP A 191 17.38 5.02 29.24
N GLU A 192 18.60 5.52 29.38
CA GLU A 192 19.32 6.19 28.28
C GLU A 192 19.62 5.21 27.15
N LEU A 193 20.01 3.97 27.47
CA LEU A 193 20.25 2.93 26.46
C LEU A 193 18.98 2.59 25.66
N MET A 194 17.83 2.53 26.33
CA MET A 194 16.54 2.30 25.69
C MET A 194 16.00 3.51 24.93
N ASN A 195 16.70 4.65 24.94
CA ASN A 195 16.30 5.88 24.24
C ASN A 195 17.43 6.47 23.38
N LEU A 196 18.45 5.67 23.03
CA LEU A 196 19.40 6.05 21.99
C LEU A 196 18.68 6.12 20.64
N SER A 197 19.09 7.09 19.82
CA SER A 197 18.61 7.20 18.44
C SER A 197 19.10 6.03 17.59
N THR A 198 18.37 5.69 16.53
CA THR A 198 18.78 4.58 15.66
C THR A 198 20.16 4.82 15.04
N GLU A 199 20.45 6.06 14.63
CA GLU A 199 21.76 6.45 14.09
C GLU A 199 22.89 6.24 15.11
N GLU A 200 22.71 6.65 16.36
CA GLU A 200 23.69 6.40 17.42
C GLU A 200 23.92 4.90 17.64
N ILE A 201 22.86 4.09 17.62
CA ILE A 201 22.98 2.63 17.79
C ILE A 201 23.78 2.02 16.62
N MET A 202 23.52 2.44 15.38
CA MET A 202 24.29 1.95 14.22
C MET A 202 25.75 2.39 14.30
N ASN A 203 26.02 3.65 14.67
CA ASN A 203 27.38 4.17 14.83
C ASN A 203 28.16 3.44 15.94
N LEU A 204 27.51 3.07 17.04
CA LEU A 204 28.13 2.26 18.09
C LEU A 204 28.46 0.85 17.56
N LEU A 205 27.56 0.23 16.80
CA LEU A 205 27.79 -1.11 16.23
C LEU A 205 28.98 -1.11 15.26
N ASP A 206 29.07 -0.10 14.38
CA ASP A 206 30.16 0.07 13.42
C ASP A 206 31.53 0.31 14.06
N SER A 207 31.55 0.81 15.30
CA SER A 207 32.79 1.04 16.03
C SER A 207 33.45 -0.23 16.56
N VAL A 208 32.72 -1.37 16.56
CA VAL A 208 33.16 -2.68 17.04
C VAL A 208 32.78 -3.81 16.06
N PRO A 209 33.19 -3.73 14.78
CA PRO A 209 32.76 -4.67 13.74
C PRO A 209 33.15 -6.12 14.05
N GLU A 210 34.21 -6.35 14.83
CA GLU A 210 34.65 -7.67 15.27
C GLU A 210 33.72 -8.32 16.31
N LYS A 211 32.87 -7.54 16.99
CA LYS A 211 31.92 -8.01 18.01
C LYS A 211 30.47 -8.09 17.53
N ILE A 212 30.18 -7.71 16.28
CA ILE A 212 28.80 -7.62 15.75
C ILE A 212 28.01 -8.92 15.90
N ASP A 213 28.61 -10.06 15.57
CA ASP A 213 27.95 -11.38 15.63
C ASP A 213 27.59 -11.76 17.08
N GLU A 214 28.49 -11.44 18.03
CA GLU A 214 28.26 -11.70 19.46
C GLU A 214 27.17 -10.78 20.03
N ILE A 215 27.21 -9.48 19.70
CA ILE A 215 26.18 -8.51 20.08
C ILE A 215 24.81 -8.93 19.51
N LYS A 216 24.76 -9.35 18.24
CA LYS A 216 23.54 -9.86 17.60
C LYS A 216 23.02 -11.10 18.32
N ALA A 217 23.87 -12.02 18.75
CA ALA A 217 23.46 -13.22 19.48
C ALA A 217 22.82 -12.90 20.84
N HIS A 218 23.18 -11.76 21.45
CA HIS A 218 22.63 -11.27 22.73
C HIS A 218 21.45 -10.31 22.58
N SER A 219 21.15 -9.86 21.37
CA SER A 219 19.98 -9.02 21.05
C SER A 219 18.64 -9.77 21.22
N ALA A 220 17.54 -9.15 20.82
CA ALA A 220 16.20 -9.76 20.74
C ALA A 220 16.15 -11.05 19.90
N ARG A 221 17.16 -11.30 19.06
CA ARG A 221 17.36 -12.59 18.35
C ARG A 221 17.49 -13.77 19.32
N SER A 222 17.94 -13.55 20.55
CA SER A 222 18.03 -14.58 21.59
C SER A 222 16.68 -15.00 22.17
N GLY A 223 15.62 -14.24 21.91
CA GLY A 223 14.30 -14.42 22.53
C GLY A 223 14.19 -13.91 23.97
N LYS A 224 15.22 -13.27 24.52
CA LYS A 224 15.20 -12.72 25.89
C LYS A 224 14.64 -11.31 25.92
N HIS A 225 13.89 -11.01 26.99
CA HIS A 225 13.48 -9.65 27.39
C HIS A 225 12.69 -8.85 26.35
N LEU A 226 11.93 -9.52 25.47
CA LEU A 226 11.15 -8.87 24.42
C LEU A 226 10.11 -7.91 25.01
N GLU A 227 9.54 -8.25 26.16
CA GLU A 227 8.57 -7.44 26.91
C GLU A 227 9.14 -6.12 27.44
N LYS A 228 10.47 -6.03 27.58
CA LYS A 228 11.15 -4.83 28.10
C LYS A 228 11.46 -3.80 27.02
N LEU A 229 11.24 -4.14 25.75
CA LEU A 229 11.62 -3.27 24.63
C LEU A 229 10.68 -2.07 24.45
N GLY A 230 9.53 -2.07 25.12
CA GLY A 230 8.60 -0.96 25.12
C GLY A 230 7.32 -1.22 24.34
N LYS A 231 6.53 -0.16 24.15
CA LYS A 231 5.23 -0.19 23.48
C LYS A 231 5.34 0.18 21.99
N TRP A 232 4.54 -0.47 21.16
CA TRP A 232 4.38 -0.19 19.73
C TRP A 232 3.09 0.60 19.51
N LEU A 233 3.21 1.87 19.16
CA LEU A 233 2.07 2.78 19.07
C LEU A 233 1.62 2.88 17.62
N VAL A 234 0.32 2.69 17.39
CA VAL A 234 -0.29 2.64 16.04
C VAL A 234 -1.59 3.46 16.05
N PRO A 235 -2.04 4.08 14.95
CA PRO A 235 -3.35 4.72 14.90
C PRO A 235 -4.45 3.72 15.25
N GLN A 236 -5.53 4.13 15.89
CA GLN A 236 -6.60 3.22 16.31
C GLN A 236 -7.20 2.45 15.12
N THR A 237 -7.25 3.08 13.94
CA THR A 237 -7.71 2.58 12.64
C THR A 237 -6.62 1.83 11.84
N LYS A 238 -5.50 1.45 12.47
CA LYS A 238 -4.43 0.66 11.84
C LYS A 238 -4.93 -0.58 11.12
N HIS A 239 -4.23 -0.95 10.05
CA HIS A 239 -4.43 -2.23 9.38
C HIS A 239 -4.20 -3.40 10.36
N TYR A 240 -5.02 -4.46 10.25
CA TYR A 240 -4.99 -5.59 11.17
C TYR A 240 -3.63 -6.31 11.24
N SER A 241 -2.76 -6.13 10.23
CA SER A 241 -1.42 -6.72 10.20
C SER A 241 -0.57 -6.35 11.41
N TRP A 242 -0.80 -5.20 12.06
CA TRP A 242 0.03 -4.77 13.19
C TRP A 242 -0.19 -5.62 14.45
N LEU A 243 -1.44 -6.01 14.74
CA LEU A 243 -1.72 -6.95 15.83
C LEU A 243 -1.12 -8.32 15.53
N LYS A 244 -1.29 -8.81 14.29
CA LYS A 244 -0.70 -10.07 13.83
C LYS A 244 0.84 -10.03 13.87
N ALA A 245 1.45 -8.91 13.52
CA ALA A 245 2.89 -8.75 13.53
C ALA A 245 3.46 -8.79 14.95
N ALA A 246 2.81 -8.11 15.89
CA ALA A 246 3.20 -8.12 17.30
C ALA A 246 3.10 -9.52 17.94
N ASP A 247 2.08 -10.28 17.57
CA ASP A 247 1.93 -11.70 17.94
C ASP A 247 3.09 -12.54 17.37
N ILE A 248 3.28 -12.53 16.05
CA ILE A 248 4.31 -13.31 15.36
C ILE A 248 5.72 -13.01 15.87
N ILE A 249 6.04 -11.73 16.10
CA ILE A 249 7.40 -11.30 16.48
C ILE A 249 7.70 -11.50 17.98
N GLY A 250 6.71 -11.96 18.76
CA GLY A 250 6.87 -12.37 20.15
C GLY A 250 6.87 -11.22 21.17
N ILE A 251 6.51 -9.99 20.77
CA ILE A 251 6.31 -8.90 21.75
C ILE A 251 4.92 -8.99 22.40
N GLY A 252 3.94 -9.61 21.73
CA GLY A 252 2.59 -9.83 22.23
C GLY A 252 1.64 -8.67 21.98
N LEU A 253 0.34 -8.97 21.92
CA LEU A 253 -0.73 -8.02 21.60
C LEU A 253 -0.81 -6.86 22.59
N ASP A 254 -0.53 -7.11 23.87
CA ASP A 254 -0.59 -6.11 24.96
C ASP A 254 0.48 -5.01 24.83
N GLN A 255 1.45 -5.19 23.93
CA GLN A 255 2.46 -4.17 23.62
C GLN A 255 2.00 -3.20 22.53
N VAL A 256 0.93 -3.52 21.79
CA VAL A 256 0.37 -2.65 20.76
C VAL A 256 -0.64 -1.70 21.41
N ILE A 257 -0.32 -0.40 21.37
CA ILE A 257 -1.17 0.64 21.96
C ILE A 257 -1.83 1.44 20.84
N PRO A 258 -3.18 1.42 20.75
CA PRO A 258 -3.89 2.25 19.80
C PRO A 258 -3.82 3.73 20.24
N VAL A 259 -3.50 4.60 19.30
CA VAL A 259 -3.54 6.05 19.45
C VAL A 259 -4.83 6.56 18.78
N PRO A 260 -5.68 7.33 19.48
CA PRO A 260 -6.88 7.90 18.88
C PRO A 260 -6.61 8.66 17.58
N VAL A 261 -7.59 8.67 16.68
CA VAL A 261 -7.57 9.47 15.45
C VAL A 261 -8.52 10.66 15.56
N ASP A 262 -8.23 11.74 14.83
CA ASP A 262 -9.05 12.93 14.76
C ASP A 262 -10.24 12.78 13.78
N HIS A 263 -10.98 13.88 13.56
CA HIS A 263 -12.14 13.90 12.66
C HIS A 263 -11.79 13.80 11.17
N ASN A 264 -10.51 13.90 10.80
CA ASN A 264 -9.99 13.60 9.47
C ASN A 264 -9.42 12.18 9.41
N TYR A 265 -9.63 11.38 10.47
CA TYR A 265 -9.16 10.00 10.61
C TYR A 265 -7.64 9.86 10.57
N ARG A 266 -6.92 10.95 10.87
CA ARG A 266 -5.47 11.00 11.04
C ARG A 266 -5.13 10.81 12.52
N MET A 267 -3.98 10.22 12.86
CA MET A 267 -3.52 10.07 14.23
C MET A 267 -3.53 11.41 14.99
N ASP A 268 -4.16 11.46 16.16
CA ASP A 268 -4.11 12.63 17.03
C ASP A 268 -2.75 12.71 17.73
N ILE A 269 -1.95 13.70 17.32
CA ILE A 269 -0.59 13.92 17.81
C ILE A 269 -0.58 14.36 19.28
N ASN A 270 -1.63 15.03 19.78
CA ASN A 270 -1.71 15.40 21.19
C ASN A 270 -1.96 14.16 22.06
N GLU A 271 -2.79 13.24 21.60
CA GLU A 271 -3.00 11.95 22.28
C GLU A 271 -1.74 11.08 22.21
N LEU A 272 -1.05 11.06 21.07
CA LEU A 272 0.28 10.42 20.95
C LEU A 272 1.25 10.96 22.01
N GLU A 273 1.39 12.28 22.13
CA GLU A 273 2.29 12.90 23.11
C GLU A 273 1.90 12.52 24.55
N LYS A 274 0.60 12.57 24.89
CA LYS A 274 0.10 12.19 26.22
C LYS A 274 0.46 10.75 26.55
N ILE A 275 0.23 9.81 25.63
CA ILE A 275 0.53 8.38 25.81
C ILE A 275 2.04 8.20 26.00
N VAL A 276 2.86 8.78 25.13
CA VAL A 276 4.33 8.66 25.20
C VAL A 276 4.87 9.20 26.52
N ARG A 277 4.44 10.39 26.94
CA ARG A 277 4.87 10.99 28.21
C ARG A 277 4.40 10.18 29.42
N GLY A 278 3.18 9.64 29.39
CA GLY A 278 2.66 8.75 30.43
C GLY A 278 3.51 7.49 30.60
N LEU A 279 3.80 6.80 29.50
CA LEU A 279 4.66 5.61 29.50
C LEU A 279 6.09 5.93 29.98
N ALA A 280 6.65 7.05 29.52
CA ALA A 280 8.00 7.48 29.90
C ALA A 280 8.11 7.85 31.40
N ALA A 281 7.05 8.42 32.00
CA ALA A 281 7.01 8.71 33.43
C ALA A 281 7.12 7.43 34.28
N GLU A 282 6.59 6.31 33.77
CA GLU A 282 6.68 4.98 34.38
C GLU A 282 7.94 4.20 33.96
N LYS A 283 8.86 4.83 33.22
CA LYS A 283 10.06 4.19 32.65
C LYS A 283 9.76 3.02 31.72
N THR A 284 8.60 3.05 31.04
CA THR A 284 8.27 2.15 29.93
C THR A 284 8.76 2.77 28.62
N PRO A 285 9.70 2.13 27.88
CA PRO A 285 10.17 2.66 26.61
C PRO A 285 9.09 2.66 25.53
N ILE A 286 9.31 3.44 24.48
CA ILE A 286 8.54 3.36 23.24
C ILE A 286 9.38 2.56 22.25
N LEU A 287 8.91 1.37 21.87
CA LEU A 287 9.56 0.55 20.87
C LEU A 287 9.55 1.28 19.53
N GLY A 288 8.40 1.80 19.15
CA GLY A 288 8.24 2.66 17.99
C GLY A 288 6.81 3.16 17.81
N VAL A 289 6.64 4.02 16.82
CA VAL A 289 5.39 4.63 16.39
C VAL A 289 5.21 4.33 14.91
N VAL A 290 3.99 3.98 14.52
CA VAL A 290 3.58 3.88 13.11
C VAL A 290 2.81 5.12 12.71
N GLY A 291 3.25 5.80 11.65
CA GLY A 291 2.41 6.75 10.92
C GLY A 291 1.88 6.09 9.65
N VAL A 292 0.61 6.29 9.33
CA VAL A 292 -0.04 5.70 8.15
C VAL A 292 -0.16 6.75 7.04
N VAL A 293 0.30 6.41 5.84
CA VAL A 293 0.17 7.25 4.63
C VAL A 293 -0.74 6.53 3.65
N GLY A 294 -2.02 6.92 3.66
CA GLY A 294 -3.10 6.24 2.96
C GLY A 294 -3.73 5.15 3.83
N SER A 295 -4.58 5.56 4.79
CA SER A 295 -5.35 4.64 5.64
C SER A 295 -6.21 3.70 4.79
N THR A 296 -6.51 2.51 5.34
CA THR A 296 -7.19 1.45 4.58
C THR A 296 -8.62 1.84 4.18
N GLU A 297 -9.28 2.63 5.03
CA GLU A 297 -10.68 2.98 4.87
C GLU A 297 -10.87 4.38 4.24
N GLU A 298 -10.17 5.40 4.73
CA GLU A 298 -10.42 6.79 4.32
C GLU A 298 -9.39 7.33 3.33
N GLY A 299 -8.29 6.59 3.12
CA GLY A 299 -7.13 7.11 2.40
C GLY A 299 -6.46 8.29 3.10
N ALA A 300 -6.67 8.42 4.42
CA ALA A 300 -6.14 9.51 5.23
C ALA A 300 -4.61 9.44 5.35
N ILE A 301 -3.99 10.60 5.51
CA ILE A 301 -2.53 10.73 5.63
C ILE A 301 -2.21 11.32 7.00
N ASP A 302 -1.59 10.50 7.85
CA ASP A 302 -1.12 10.96 9.16
C ASP A 302 -0.10 12.09 9.02
N GLY A 303 -0.10 13.02 9.97
CA GLY A 303 0.86 14.12 10.03
C GLY A 303 2.26 13.64 10.41
N ILE A 304 2.97 12.98 9.49
CA ILE A 304 4.31 12.43 9.71
C ILE A 304 5.29 13.53 10.14
N ASP A 305 5.16 14.72 9.57
CA ASP A 305 5.91 15.93 9.96
C ASP A 305 5.72 16.27 11.44
N LYS A 306 4.49 16.14 11.94
CA LYS A 306 4.15 16.38 13.35
C LYS A 306 4.68 15.29 14.26
N ILE A 307 4.66 14.03 13.83
CA ILE A 307 5.27 12.90 14.57
C ILE A 307 6.78 13.12 14.70
N VAL A 308 7.45 13.51 13.60
CA VAL A 308 8.89 13.82 13.59
C VAL A 308 9.20 15.03 14.48
N ALA A 309 8.40 16.10 14.40
CA ALA A 309 8.55 17.26 15.26
C ALA A 309 8.39 16.90 16.75
N LEU A 310 7.41 16.06 17.08
CA LEU A 310 7.20 15.54 18.43
C LEU A 310 8.40 14.71 18.90
N ARG A 311 8.97 13.83 18.06
CA ARG A 311 10.19 13.07 18.38
C ARG A 311 11.34 14.00 18.76
N ARG A 312 11.60 15.06 17.97
CA ARG A 312 12.65 16.06 18.25
C ARG A 312 12.41 16.84 19.55
N VAL A 313 11.16 17.05 19.96
CA VAL A 313 10.83 17.65 21.25
C VAL A 313 11.14 16.68 22.39
N LEU A 314 10.69 15.43 22.27
CA LEU A 314 10.84 14.38 23.28
C LEU A 314 12.30 13.92 23.47
N GLU A 315 13.13 13.99 22.43
CA GLU A 315 14.56 13.72 22.51
C GLU A 315 15.28 14.62 23.54
N LYS A 316 14.84 15.88 23.66
CA LYS A 316 15.38 16.82 24.68
C LYS A 316 15.04 16.39 26.10
N ASP A 317 13.99 15.60 26.26
CA ASP A 317 13.57 15.00 27.53
C ASP A 317 14.14 13.57 27.72
N GLY A 318 15.03 13.12 26.82
CA GLY A 318 15.66 11.81 26.88
C GLY A 318 14.73 10.65 26.49
N ILE A 319 13.80 10.90 25.56
CA ILE A 319 12.85 9.92 25.02
C ILE A 319 13.06 9.80 23.50
N TYR A 320 13.22 8.57 23.00
CA TYR A 320 13.34 8.29 21.58
C TYR A 320 12.44 7.13 21.17
N PHE A 321 11.88 7.20 19.96
CA PHE A 321 11.13 6.12 19.35
C PHE A 321 11.52 5.94 17.88
N TYR A 322 11.53 4.68 17.46
CA TYR A 322 11.61 4.28 16.07
C TYR A 322 10.33 4.75 15.34
N LEU A 323 10.45 5.32 14.15
CA LEU A 323 9.31 5.67 13.30
C LEU A 323 9.27 4.72 12.10
N HIS A 324 8.16 3.99 11.99
CA HIS A 324 7.80 3.27 10.77
C HIS A 324 6.69 4.03 10.06
N VAL A 325 6.79 4.19 8.75
CA VAL A 325 5.68 4.72 7.94
C VAL A 325 5.04 3.58 7.16
N ASP A 326 3.79 3.26 7.49
CA ASP A 326 2.97 2.35 6.70
C ASP A 326 2.41 3.12 5.50
N ALA A 327 3.17 3.14 4.41
CA ALA A 327 2.77 3.71 3.13
C ALA A 327 2.42 2.61 2.12
N ALA A 328 1.91 1.47 2.58
CA ALA A 328 1.59 0.35 1.71
C ALA A 328 0.68 0.80 0.55
N TYR A 329 -0.32 1.64 0.83
CA TYR A 329 -1.20 2.22 -0.18
C TYR A 329 -0.65 3.54 -0.75
N GLY A 330 -0.30 4.52 0.10
CA GLY A 330 0.07 5.87 -0.35
C GLY A 330 1.53 6.08 -0.77
N GLY A 331 2.40 5.05 -0.74
CA GLY A 331 3.84 5.19 -0.96
C GLY A 331 4.22 5.70 -2.36
N TYR A 332 3.60 5.14 -3.41
CA TYR A 332 3.78 5.65 -4.79
C TYR A 332 3.22 7.07 -4.97
N GLY A 333 2.29 7.50 -4.11
CA GLY A 333 1.81 8.88 -4.03
C GLY A 333 2.93 9.90 -3.85
N ARG A 334 4.06 9.50 -3.24
CA ARG A 334 5.21 10.41 -3.04
C ARG A 334 5.81 10.92 -4.37
N ALA A 335 5.60 10.19 -5.47
CA ALA A 335 6.10 10.56 -6.79
C ALA A 335 5.55 11.91 -7.31
N ILE A 336 4.38 12.37 -6.84
CA ILE A 336 3.85 13.68 -7.25
C ILE A 336 4.67 14.85 -6.66
N PHE A 337 5.49 14.61 -5.63
CA PHE A 337 6.29 15.65 -4.97
C PHE A 337 7.74 15.66 -5.41
N LEU A 338 8.13 14.84 -6.39
CA LEU A 338 9.50 14.74 -6.87
C LEU A 338 9.60 15.28 -8.30
N ASP A 339 10.55 16.18 -8.55
CA ASP A 339 10.84 16.70 -9.90
C ASP A 339 11.54 15.65 -10.79
N GLU A 340 11.87 16.00 -12.03
CA GLU A 340 12.57 15.09 -12.96
C GLU A 340 13.92 14.57 -12.43
N ASP A 341 14.58 15.35 -11.57
CA ASP A 341 15.86 15.02 -10.94
C ASP A 341 15.68 14.31 -9.59
N ASN A 342 14.43 14.13 -9.16
CA ASN A 342 13.99 13.52 -7.90
C ASN A 342 14.30 14.38 -6.67
N ASN A 343 14.35 15.70 -6.83
CA ASN A 343 14.31 16.63 -5.70
C ASN A 343 12.86 16.84 -5.25
N PHE A 344 12.68 17.05 -3.96
CA PHE A 344 11.37 17.33 -3.41
C PHE A 344 10.91 18.75 -3.77
N ILE A 345 9.74 18.87 -4.40
CA ILE A 345 9.20 20.13 -4.93
C ILE A 345 8.64 20.97 -3.77
N PRO A 346 9.00 22.27 -3.64
CA PRO A 346 8.39 23.18 -2.67
C PRO A 346 6.87 23.30 -2.87
N PHE A 347 6.11 23.52 -1.79
CA PHE A 347 4.65 23.54 -1.86
C PHE A 347 4.13 24.65 -2.78
N GLU A 348 4.78 25.82 -2.73
CA GLU A 348 4.47 27.00 -3.54
C GLU A 348 4.63 26.75 -5.05
N ASP A 349 5.53 25.85 -5.44
CA ASP A 349 5.84 25.53 -6.84
C ASP A 349 5.05 24.31 -7.35
N LEU A 350 4.42 23.55 -6.45
CA LEU A 350 3.88 22.22 -6.71
C LEU A 350 2.84 22.24 -7.84
N LYS A 351 1.87 23.15 -7.77
CA LYS A 351 0.82 23.30 -8.78
C LYS A 351 1.39 23.61 -10.17
N ASP A 352 2.36 24.53 -10.24
CA ASP A 352 2.96 24.93 -11.51
C ASP A 352 3.78 23.78 -12.13
N VAL A 353 4.49 23.01 -11.29
CA VAL A 353 5.21 21.81 -11.73
C VAL A 353 4.23 20.73 -12.20
N HIS A 354 3.16 20.47 -11.47
CA HIS A 354 2.12 19.51 -11.86
C HIS A 354 1.49 19.87 -13.20
N TYR A 355 1.16 21.15 -13.41
CA TYR A 355 0.62 21.62 -14.67
C TYR A 355 1.66 21.53 -15.81
N LYS A 356 2.92 21.90 -15.56
CA LYS A 356 4.04 21.76 -16.52
C LYS A 356 4.21 20.32 -17.01
N TYR A 357 4.03 19.34 -16.13
CA TYR A 357 4.21 17.92 -16.43
C TYR A 357 2.91 17.18 -16.73
N ASN A 358 1.77 17.86 -16.86
CA ASN A 358 0.46 17.20 -17.06
C ASN A 358 0.19 16.08 -16.04
N VAL A 359 0.55 16.32 -14.77
CA VAL A 359 0.20 15.44 -13.65
C VAL A 359 -1.31 15.49 -13.41
N PHE A 360 -1.86 16.70 -13.45
CA PHE A 360 -3.28 17.00 -13.40
C PHE A 360 -3.72 17.66 -14.71
N THR A 361 -4.95 17.40 -15.14
CA THR A 361 -5.49 17.98 -16.38
C THR A 361 -5.92 19.44 -16.21
N GLU A 362 -6.27 19.83 -14.99
CA GLU A 362 -6.65 21.20 -14.64
C GLU A 362 -5.62 21.88 -13.74
N ASN A 363 -5.39 23.18 -13.94
CA ASN A 363 -4.50 23.98 -13.10
C ASN A 363 -5.22 24.40 -11.80
N LYS A 364 -5.35 23.45 -10.87
CA LYS A 364 -6.02 23.61 -9.56
C LYS A 364 -5.16 23.05 -8.43
N ASP A 365 -5.44 23.49 -7.22
CA ASP A 365 -4.80 22.96 -6.01
C ASP A 365 -5.52 21.66 -5.59
N TYR A 366 -4.89 20.51 -5.85
CA TYR A 366 -5.40 19.20 -5.46
C TYR A 366 -4.84 18.74 -4.11
N ILE A 367 -3.64 19.18 -3.75
CA ILE A 367 -2.91 18.68 -2.57
C ILE A 367 -2.95 19.70 -1.44
N LEU A 368 -3.34 19.23 -0.25
CA LEU A 368 -3.31 20.03 0.97
C LEU A 368 -1.87 20.25 1.47
N GLU A 369 -1.60 21.39 2.10
CA GLU A 369 -0.26 21.73 2.62
C GLU A 369 0.20 20.74 3.70
N GLU A 370 -0.71 20.27 4.54
CA GLU A 370 -0.39 19.26 5.55
C GLU A 370 -0.07 17.89 4.95
N VAL A 371 -0.69 17.54 3.82
CA VAL A 371 -0.39 16.28 3.09
C VAL A 371 1.00 16.38 2.47
N HIS A 372 1.33 17.51 1.83
CA HIS A 372 2.66 17.79 1.32
C HIS A 372 3.73 17.69 2.43
N SER A 373 3.46 18.33 3.58
CA SER A 373 4.35 18.31 4.75
C SER A 373 4.56 16.89 5.29
N ALA A 374 3.50 16.08 5.39
CA ALA A 374 3.59 14.68 5.80
C ALA A 374 4.48 13.86 4.85
N TYR A 375 4.27 13.97 3.53
CA TYR A 375 5.10 13.26 2.53
C TYR A 375 6.57 13.71 2.56
N LYS A 376 6.83 15.01 2.83
CA LYS A 376 8.19 15.52 2.99
C LYS A 376 8.91 14.80 4.13
N ALA A 377 8.24 14.68 5.27
CA ALA A 377 8.81 14.13 6.50
C ALA A 377 9.03 12.60 6.48
N ILE A 378 8.57 11.87 5.46
CA ILE A 378 8.87 10.43 5.29
C ILE A 378 10.39 10.18 5.27
N GLU A 379 11.19 11.13 4.78
CA GLU A 379 12.66 11.04 4.76
C GLU A 379 13.29 10.91 6.16
N GLU A 380 12.50 11.10 7.23
CA GLU A 380 12.93 10.99 8.61
C GLU A 380 12.56 9.67 9.29
N ALA A 381 11.68 8.87 8.68
CA ALA A 381 11.31 7.56 9.19
C ALA A 381 12.46 6.57 9.05
N GLU A 382 12.60 5.63 9.98
CA GLU A 382 13.63 4.60 9.93
C GLU A 382 13.30 3.51 8.90
N SER A 383 12.02 3.20 8.71
CA SER A 383 11.56 2.36 7.61
C SER A 383 10.19 2.75 7.08
N VAL A 384 9.93 2.34 5.84
CA VAL A 384 8.69 2.58 5.10
C VAL A 384 8.23 1.28 4.44
N THR A 385 6.97 0.92 4.64
CA THR A 385 6.30 -0.10 3.80
C THR A 385 5.71 0.55 2.56
N ILE A 386 5.84 -0.06 1.39
CA ILE A 386 5.28 0.40 0.11
C ILE A 386 4.87 -0.80 -0.75
N ASP A 387 3.65 -0.84 -1.30
CA ASP A 387 3.21 -1.99 -2.10
C ASP A 387 3.10 -1.67 -3.60
N PRO A 388 3.98 -2.25 -4.44
CA PRO A 388 3.81 -2.26 -5.89
C PRO A 388 2.45 -2.81 -6.35
N HIS A 389 1.88 -3.80 -5.67
CA HIS A 389 0.58 -4.39 -6.05
C HIS A 389 -0.66 -3.57 -5.65
N LYS A 390 -0.46 -2.40 -5.00
CA LYS A 390 -1.52 -1.43 -4.70
C LYS A 390 -1.42 -0.28 -5.71
N MET A 391 -0.91 0.87 -5.29
CA MET A 391 -0.76 2.05 -6.14
C MET A 391 0.44 1.99 -7.09
N GLY A 392 1.24 0.91 -7.05
CA GLY A 392 2.24 0.64 -8.08
C GLY A 392 1.66 -0.01 -9.35
N TYR A 393 0.40 -0.48 -9.34
CA TYR A 393 -0.25 -1.16 -10.46
C TYR A 393 0.53 -2.38 -10.99
N VAL A 394 1.33 -3.03 -10.14
CA VAL A 394 2.02 -4.30 -10.42
C VAL A 394 1.10 -5.48 -10.09
N PRO A 395 1.15 -6.60 -10.81
CA PRO A 395 0.39 -7.80 -10.45
C PRO A 395 0.71 -8.30 -9.04
N TYR A 396 -0.30 -8.83 -8.35
CA TYR A 396 -0.07 -9.57 -7.10
C TYR A 396 0.85 -10.78 -7.34
N SER A 397 1.77 -11.12 -6.44
CA SER A 397 2.04 -10.45 -5.16
C SER A 397 3.37 -9.71 -5.20
N ALA A 398 3.35 -8.44 -4.79
CA ALA A 398 4.52 -7.58 -4.69
C ALA A 398 4.29 -6.49 -3.62
N GLY A 399 4.84 -6.72 -2.44
CA GLY A 399 5.05 -5.68 -1.42
C GLY A 399 6.49 -5.14 -1.47
N GLY A 400 6.82 -4.24 -0.56
CA GLY A 400 8.13 -3.61 -0.50
C GLY A 400 8.40 -2.96 0.85
N ILE A 401 9.67 -2.98 1.24
CA ILE A 401 10.16 -2.29 2.43
C ILE A 401 11.38 -1.45 2.07
N VAL A 402 11.48 -0.28 2.69
CA VAL A 402 12.59 0.66 2.56
C VAL A 402 13.12 0.96 3.96
N ILE A 403 14.44 1.00 4.12
CA ILE A 403 15.14 1.39 5.35
C ILE A 403 15.98 2.63 5.07
N LYS A 404 15.99 3.57 6.02
CA LYS A 404 16.70 4.86 5.91
C LYS A 404 18.21 4.71 5.78
N ASP A 405 18.75 3.67 6.39
CA ASP A 405 20.17 3.40 6.50
C ASP A 405 20.44 1.93 6.19
N ILE A 406 21.20 1.67 5.13
CA ILE A 406 21.54 0.34 4.64
C ILE A 406 22.18 -0.55 5.72
N ARG A 407 22.86 0.03 6.72
CA ARG A 407 23.49 -0.70 7.84
C ARG A 407 22.45 -1.42 8.71
N MET A 408 21.20 -0.95 8.73
CA MET A 408 20.15 -1.56 9.54
C MET A 408 19.93 -3.03 9.18
N ARG A 409 20.12 -3.43 7.91
CA ARG A 409 19.95 -4.82 7.44
C ARG A 409 20.85 -5.81 8.17
N ASP A 410 22.02 -5.36 8.63
CA ASP A 410 22.96 -6.22 9.34
C ASP A 410 22.42 -6.68 10.69
N VAL A 411 21.49 -5.91 11.27
CA VAL A 411 20.82 -6.25 12.53
C VAL A 411 19.93 -7.48 12.39
N ILE A 412 19.30 -7.68 11.23
CA ILE A 412 18.43 -8.83 10.96
C ILE A 412 19.15 -9.98 10.23
N SER A 413 20.35 -9.74 9.68
CA SER A 413 20.98 -10.68 8.75
C SER A 413 21.37 -12.05 9.32
N TYR A 414 21.40 -13.06 8.44
CA TYR A 414 21.91 -14.41 8.69
C TYR A 414 22.79 -14.91 7.54
N PHE A 415 24.05 -15.28 7.84
CA PHE A 415 24.97 -15.84 6.85
C PHE A 415 25.10 -17.36 7.02
N ALA A 416 24.49 -18.11 6.09
CA ALA A 416 24.64 -19.54 5.96
C ALA A 416 25.69 -19.91 4.90
N THR A 417 26.75 -20.64 5.31
CA THR A 417 27.91 -20.98 4.47
C THR A 417 27.59 -21.83 3.23
N TYR A 418 26.41 -22.47 3.17
CA TYR A 418 26.00 -23.30 2.02
C TYR A 418 25.26 -22.51 0.92
N VAL A 419 24.92 -21.24 1.16
CA VAL A 419 24.22 -20.35 0.21
C VAL A 419 24.98 -19.06 -0.05
N PHE A 420 25.72 -18.57 0.95
CA PHE A 420 26.35 -17.26 0.92
C PHE A 420 27.85 -17.36 1.15
N GLU A 421 28.65 -16.84 0.21
CA GLU A 421 30.08 -16.64 0.42
C GLU A 421 30.30 -15.39 1.30
N LYS A 422 30.96 -15.58 2.46
CA LYS A 422 31.35 -14.46 3.33
C LYS A 422 32.26 -13.50 2.55
N GLY A 423 31.78 -12.28 2.30
CA GLY A 423 32.53 -11.21 1.63
C GLY A 423 32.05 -10.85 0.22
N ALA A 424 31.00 -11.49 -0.31
CA ALA A 424 30.35 -11.04 -1.54
C ALA A 424 29.48 -9.80 -1.27
N ASP A 425 29.42 -8.84 -2.20
CA ASP A 425 28.51 -7.70 -2.10
C ASP A 425 27.11 -8.08 -2.61
N ILE A 426 26.12 -7.26 -2.28
CA ILE A 426 24.81 -7.32 -2.95
C ILE A 426 25.01 -7.20 -4.47
N PRO A 427 24.20 -7.90 -5.29
CA PRO A 427 23.02 -8.68 -4.90
C PRO A 427 23.27 -10.16 -4.51
N ALA A 428 24.53 -10.58 -4.34
CA ALA A 428 24.86 -11.97 -3.99
C ALA A 428 24.33 -12.46 -2.63
N LEU A 429 23.92 -11.53 -1.76
CA LEU A 429 23.52 -11.78 -0.38
C LEU A 429 22.07 -11.41 -0.06
N LEU A 430 21.22 -11.14 -1.05
CA LEU A 430 19.85 -10.66 -0.80
C LEU A 430 19.10 -11.54 0.23
N GLY A 431 19.13 -12.86 0.06
CA GLY A 431 18.48 -13.80 0.98
C GLY A 431 18.99 -13.78 2.43
N ALA A 432 20.18 -13.21 2.68
CA ALA A 432 20.74 -13.07 4.02
C ALA A 432 20.18 -11.85 4.76
N TYR A 433 19.55 -10.90 4.06
CA TYR A 433 19.16 -9.58 4.57
C TYR A 433 17.64 -9.36 4.67
N ILE A 434 16.83 -10.39 4.42
CA ILE A 434 15.37 -10.29 4.32
C ILE A 434 14.68 -11.26 5.28
N LEU A 435 13.40 -11.03 5.59
CA LEU A 435 12.62 -11.92 6.45
C LEU A 435 12.23 -13.24 5.74
N GLU A 436 11.92 -13.17 4.45
CA GLU A 436 11.46 -14.32 3.67
C GLU A 436 12.61 -15.16 3.07
N GLY A 437 12.27 -16.20 2.31
CA GLY A 437 13.24 -17.11 1.69
C GLY A 437 13.25 -16.99 0.18
N SER A 438 13.06 -18.12 -0.51
CA SER A 438 12.93 -18.16 -1.97
C SER A 438 11.87 -17.19 -2.47
N LYS A 439 12.23 -16.40 -3.49
CA LYS A 439 11.35 -15.39 -4.10
C LYS A 439 11.59 -15.30 -5.61
N ALA A 440 10.51 -15.08 -6.35
CA ALA A 440 10.54 -15.13 -7.81
C ALA A 440 11.24 -13.90 -8.39
N GLY A 441 12.28 -14.12 -9.21
CA GLY A 441 12.92 -13.04 -9.97
C GLY A 441 11.99 -12.39 -10.99
N ALA A 442 10.91 -13.09 -11.38
CA ALA A 442 9.85 -12.53 -12.22
C ALA A 442 9.13 -11.35 -11.54
N THR A 443 8.97 -11.37 -10.22
CA THR A 443 8.41 -10.24 -9.46
C THR A 443 9.33 -9.02 -9.55
N ALA A 444 10.64 -9.22 -9.42
CA ALA A 444 11.62 -8.14 -9.57
C ALA A 444 11.59 -7.53 -10.97
N ALA A 445 11.60 -8.36 -12.03
CA ALA A 445 11.45 -7.88 -13.41
C ALA A 445 10.15 -7.10 -13.63
N SER A 446 9.06 -7.53 -13.00
CA SER A 446 7.73 -6.92 -13.10
C SER A 446 7.67 -5.52 -12.49
N VAL A 447 8.26 -5.33 -11.30
CA VAL A 447 8.36 -4.03 -10.63
C VAL A 447 9.35 -3.13 -11.35
N TRP A 448 10.52 -3.66 -11.71
CA TRP A 448 11.57 -2.95 -12.45
C TRP A 448 11.04 -2.40 -13.78
N ALA A 449 10.32 -3.20 -14.56
CA ALA A 449 9.74 -2.73 -15.82
C ALA A 449 8.71 -1.60 -15.59
N ALA A 450 7.93 -1.67 -14.50
CA ALA A 450 7.00 -0.60 -14.16
C ALA A 450 7.74 0.71 -13.82
N HIS A 451 8.80 0.66 -13.00
CA HIS A 451 9.60 1.83 -12.62
C HIS A 451 10.39 2.43 -13.79
N HIS A 452 10.87 1.60 -14.71
CA HIS A 452 11.62 2.08 -15.87
C HIS A 452 10.74 2.64 -16.99
N VAL A 453 9.47 2.20 -17.09
CA VAL A 453 8.48 2.83 -17.98
C VAL A 453 7.88 4.08 -17.34
N LEU A 454 7.64 4.05 -16.04
CA LEU A 454 7.14 5.17 -15.24
C LEU A 454 8.17 5.51 -14.15
N PRO A 455 9.05 6.49 -14.36
CA PRO A 455 9.94 6.96 -13.30
C PRO A 455 9.16 7.36 -12.05
N LEU A 456 9.75 7.15 -10.86
CA LEU A 456 9.15 7.42 -9.55
C LEU A 456 9.11 8.94 -9.20
N ASN A 457 8.66 9.77 -10.13
CA ASN A 457 8.54 11.22 -10.00
C ASN A 457 7.44 11.79 -10.94
N VAL A 458 7.31 13.12 -11.03
CA VAL A 458 6.26 13.80 -11.84
C VAL A 458 6.27 13.44 -13.33
N THR A 459 7.35 12.88 -13.85
CA THR A 459 7.44 12.48 -15.27
C THR A 459 6.81 11.11 -15.57
N GLY A 460 6.63 10.27 -14.55
CA GLY A 460 6.12 8.90 -14.67
C GLY A 460 4.95 8.65 -13.72
N TYR A 461 5.21 8.00 -12.58
CA TYR A 461 4.18 7.67 -11.59
C TYR A 461 3.42 8.89 -11.08
N GLY A 462 4.04 10.08 -11.05
CA GLY A 462 3.33 11.30 -10.68
C GLY A 462 2.08 11.53 -11.54
N LYS A 463 2.14 11.25 -12.86
CA LYS A 463 0.98 11.33 -13.75
C LYS A 463 -0.09 10.28 -13.44
N LEU A 464 0.32 9.05 -13.14
CA LEU A 464 -0.60 7.96 -12.82
C LEU A 464 -1.31 8.21 -11.48
N MET A 465 -0.58 8.67 -10.46
CA MET A 465 -1.13 9.10 -9.18
C MET A 465 -2.04 10.32 -9.35
N GLY A 466 -1.59 11.32 -10.11
CA GLY A 466 -2.38 12.53 -10.39
C GLY A 466 -3.71 12.20 -11.08
N ALA A 467 -3.72 11.29 -12.05
CA ALA A 467 -4.95 10.86 -12.69
C ALA A 467 -5.93 10.20 -11.71
N SER A 468 -5.42 9.37 -10.80
CA SER A 468 -6.23 8.74 -9.74
C SER A 468 -6.81 9.76 -8.75
N ILE A 469 -5.97 10.68 -8.25
CA ILE A 469 -6.38 11.76 -7.32
C ILE A 469 -7.41 12.68 -7.99
N GLU A 470 -7.18 13.11 -9.23
CA GLU A 470 -8.11 13.98 -9.94
C GLU A 470 -9.48 13.32 -10.16
N GLY A 471 -9.49 12.02 -10.51
CA GLY A 471 -10.71 11.24 -10.58
C GLY A 471 -11.46 11.17 -9.24
N ALA A 472 -10.73 11.04 -8.13
CA ALA A 472 -11.31 11.08 -6.78
C ALA A 472 -11.93 12.43 -6.46
N HIS A 473 -11.24 13.54 -6.78
CA HIS A 473 -11.77 14.88 -6.55
C HIS A 473 -13.02 15.17 -7.40
N ARG A 474 -13.05 14.72 -8.66
CA ARG A 474 -14.26 14.82 -9.49
C ARG A 474 -15.43 14.06 -8.87
N PHE A 475 -15.19 12.83 -8.40
CA PHE A 475 -16.21 12.03 -7.75
C PHE A 475 -16.70 12.66 -6.43
N TYR A 476 -15.79 13.12 -5.57
CA TYR A 476 -16.11 13.86 -4.35
C TYR A 476 -16.98 15.09 -4.63
N ASN A 477 -16.59 15.91 -5.62
CA ASN A 477 -17.34 17.10 -6.00
C ASN A 477 -18.72 16.78 -6.60
N PHE A 478 -18.85 15.68 -7.35
CA PHE A 478 -20.13 15.21 -7.88
C PHE A 478 -21.10 14.74 -6.80
N LEU A 479 -20.58 14.11 -5.75
CA LEU A 479 -21.38 13.68 -4.60
C LEU A 479 -21.85 14.88 -3.76
N ASN A 480 -21.09 15.97 -3.78
CA ASN A 480 -21.46 17.21 -3.12
C ASN A 480 -22.76 17.78 -3.76
N ASP A 481 -23.73 18.17 -2.92
CA ASP A 481 -25.06 18.65 -3.34
C ASP A 481 -25.96 17.63 -4.07
N LEU A 482 -25.58 16.34 -4.10
CA LEU A 482 -26.39 15.31 -4.74
C LEU A 482 -27.59 14.94 -3.85
N SER A 483 -28.80 15.04 -4.42
CA SER A 483 -30.05 14.66 -3.76
C SER A 483 -31.01 13.95 -4.71
N PHE A 484 -31.87 13.13 -4.12
CA PHE A 484 -32.81 12.26 -4.82
C PHE A 484 -34.20 12.39 -4.21
N LYS A 485 -35.22 12.38 -5.06
CA LYS A 485 -36.61 12.39 -4.62
C LYS A 485 -37.22 11.00 -4.80
N VAL A 486 -37.67 10.38 -3.72
CA VAL A 486 -38.28 9.05 -3.73
C VAL A 486 -39.66 9.12 -3.09
N GLY A 487 -40.70 9.20 -3.93
CA GLY A 487 -42.05 9.53 -3.46
C GLY A 487 -42.08 10.91 -2.79
N ASP A 488 -42.47 10.95 -1.52
CA ASP A 488 -42.51 12.17 -0.70
C ASP A 488 -41.21 12.41 0.09
N LYS A 489 -40.23 11.51 -0.01
CA LYS A 489 -38.94 11.61 0.70
C LYS A 489 -37.89 12.30 -0.16
N GLU A 490 -37.01 13.05 0.50
CA GLU A 490 -35.78 13.62 -0.06
C GLU A 490 -34.59 12.91 0.57
N ILE A 491 -33.74 12.30 -0.25
CA ILE A 491 -32.53 11.59 0.18
C ILE A 491 -31.32 12.41 -0.26
N GLU A 492 -30.51 12.84 0.69
CA GLU A 492 -29.33 13.66 0.48
C GLU A 492 -28.07 12.78 0.58
N VAL A 493 -27.06 13.10 -0.23
CA VAL A 493 -25.73 12.45 -0.18
C VAL A 493 -24.77 13.37 0.54
N HIS A 494 -24.02 12.81 1.48
CA HIS A 494 -23.08 13.54 2.32
C HIS A 494 -21.70 12.88 2.22
N PRO A 495 -20.74 13.48 1.50
CA PRO A 495 -19.34 13.08 1.55
C PRO A 495 -18.78 13.19 2.97
N LEU A 496 -17.91 12.25 3.34
CA LEU A 496 -17.37 12.12 4.69
C LEU A 496 -16.34 13.20 5.03
N THR A 497 -15.23 13.21 4.30
CA THR A 497 -14.12 14.16 4.43
C THR A 497 -13.56 14.48 3.06
N TYR A 498 -12.91 15.64 2.93
CA TYR A 498 -12.13 15.94 1.73
C TYR A 498 -11.03 14.88 1.57
N PRO A 499 -10.82 14.32 0.37
CA PRO A 499 -9.87 13.24 0.17
C PRO A 499 -8.43 13.73 0.31
N ASP A 500 -7.65 13.11 1.21
CA ASP A 500 -6.21 13.34 1.33
C ASP A 500 -5.42 12.76 0.14
N PHE A 501 -5.99 11.74 -0.50
CA PHE A 501 -5.39 11.02 -1.62
C PHE A 501 -6.45 10.65 -2.68
N ASN A 502 -6.91 9.40 -2.74
CA ASN A 502 -7.81 8.94 -3.79
C ASN A 502 -9.00 8.09 -3.30
N MET A 503 -9.22 8.01 -2.00
CA MET A 503 -10.40 7.36 -1.43
C MET A 503 -11.49 8.40 -1.17
N VAL A 504 -12.73 8.06 -1.52
CA VAL A 504 -13.90 8.92 -1.36
C VAL A 504 -15.00 8.12 -0.66
N ASP A 505 -15.37 8.61 0.50
CA ASP A 505 -16.34 7.98 1.39
C ASP A 505 -17.56 8.89 1.57
N TYR A 506 -18.75 8.30 1.67
CA TYR A 506 -20.02 9.05 1.70
C TYR A 506 -21.17 8.24 2.30
N VAL A 507 -22.25 8.94 2.68
CA VAL A 507 -23.49 8.35 3.18
C VAL A 507 -24.71 8.96 2.49
N PHE A 508 -25.77 8.15 2.34
CA PHE A 508 -27.12 8.61 2.02
C PHE A 508 -27.90 8.84 3.33
N LYS A 509 -28.56 10.00 3.44
CA LYS A 509 -29.42 10.37 4.57
C LYS A 509 -30.80 10.79 4.08
N GLU A 510 -31.85 10.27 4.71
CA GLU A 510 -33.21 10.81 4.52
C GLU A 510 -33.32 12.16 5.27
N LYS A 511 -33.71 13.21 4.55
CA LYS A 511 -33.81 14.56 5.10
C LYS A 511 -34.81 14.62 6.25
N GLY A 512 -34.37 15.20 7.38
CA GLY A 512 -35.16 15.29 8.61
C GLY A 512 -35.36 13.98 9.36
N ASN A 513 -34.73 12.87 8.93
CA ASN A 513 -34.68 11.63 9.68
C ASN A 513 -33.42 11.60 10.56
N ASP A 514 -33.62 11.63 11.88
CA ASP A 514 -32.55 11.67 12.88
C ASP A 514 -32.34 10.32 13.59
N ASP A 515 -32.78 9.22 12.96
CA ASP A 515 -32.47 7.84 13.37
C ASP A 515 -31.23 7.33 12.62
N LEU A 516 -30.09 7.27 13.30
CA LEU A 516 -28.80 6.83 12.73
C LEU A 516 -28.84 5.34 12.37
N VAL A 517 -29.60 4.52 13.12
CA VAL A 517 -29.80 3.11 12.77
C VAL A 517 -30.57 2.98 11.45
N ALA A 518 -31.54 3.86 11.19
CA ALA A 518 -32.23 3.92 9.91
C ALA A 518 -31.30 4.37 8.77
N MET A 519 -30.43 5.36 9.01
CA MET A 519 -29.42 5.78 8.03
C MET A 519 -28.42 4.65 7.71
N ASN A 520 -27.94 3.94 8.73
CA ASN A 520 -27.06 2.78 8.55
C ASN A 520 -27.72 1.70 7.70
N LYS A 521 -29.00 1.40 7.98
CA LYS A 521 -29.77 0.48 7.18
C LYS A 521 -29.92 0.94 5.73
N LEU A 522 -30.20 2.23 5.49
CA LEU A 522 -30.30 2.79 4.15
C LEU A 522 -29.00 2.59 3.36
N ASN A 523 -27.85 2.91 3.96
CA ASN A 523 -26.55 2.76 3.30
C ASN A 523 -26.19 1.29 3.03
N HIS A 524 -26.49 0.39 3.96
CA HIS A 524 -26.34 -1.05 3.73
C HIS A 524 -27.24 -1.54 2.58
N ASP A 525 -28.50 -1.08 2.53
CA ASP A 525 -29.41 -1.41 1.43
C ASP A 525 -28.87 -0.84 0.10
N VAL A 526 -28.37 0.40 0.06
CA VAL A 526 -27.75 0.98 -1.15
C VAL A 526 -26.56 0.15 -1.62
N TYR A 527 -25.70 -0.31 -0.71
CA TYR A 527 -24.60 -1.22 -1.04
C TYR A 527 -25.10 -2.54 -1.62
N ASP A 528 -26.12 -3.18 -1.04
CA ASP A 528 -26.65 -4.45 -1.52
C ASP A 528 -27.11 -4.36 -3.00
N TYR A 529 -27.78 -3.26 -3.38
CA TYR A 529 -28.22 -3.01 -4.76
C TYR A 529 -27.09 -2.46 -5.66
N SER A 530 -26.01 -1.93 -5.07
CA SER A 530 -24.82 -1.42 -5.75
C SER A 530 -23.61 -2.35 -5.62
N SER A 531 -23.86 -3.63 -5.39
CA SER A 531 -22.84 -4.67 -5.34
C SER A 531 -23.33 -5.90 -6.09
N TYR A 532 -22.46 -6.89 -6.22
CA TYR A 532 -22.80 -8.18 -6.84
C TYR A 532 -23.63 -9.09 -5.92
N VAL A 533 -24.01 -8.63 -4.72
CA VAL A 533 -24.75 -9.42 -3.72
C VAL A 533 -26.23 -9.52 -4.08
N LYS A 534 -26.93 -8.39 -4.25
CA LYS A 534 -28.33 -8.36 -4.72
C LYS A 534 -28.49 -7.70 -6.09
N GLY A 535 -27.51 -6.89 -6.52
CA GLY A 535 -27.52 -6.27 -7.84
C GLY A 535 -27.33 -7.28 -8.97
N SER A 536 -27.85 -6.95 -10.16
CA SER A 536 -27.55 -7.73 -11.36
C SER A 536 -26.04 -7.67 -11.66
N ILE A 537 -25.44 -8.83 -11.94
CA ILE A 537 -24.05 -8.95 -12.38
C ILE A 537 -23.83 -8.19 -13.71
N TYR A 538 -24.84 -8.17 -14.57
CA TYR A 538 -24.83 -7.49 -15.87
C TYR A 538 -25.72 -6.26 -15.84
N GLY A 539 -25.23 -5.14 -16.39
CA GLY A 539 -26.01 -3.90 -16.49
C GLY A 539 -26.12 -3.09 -15.19
N ASN A 540 -25.28 -3.36 -14.19
CA ASN A 540 -25.15 -2.46 -13.05
C ASN A 540 -24.35 -1.22 -13.48
N GLU A 541 -25.03 -0.08 -13.56
CA GLU A 541 -24.45 1.20 -13.95
C GLU A 541 -23.65 1.86 -12.80
N PHE A 542 -23.77 1.35 -11.56
CA PHE A 542 -23.01 1.86 -10.41
C PHE A 542 -22.70 0.76 -9.40
N LEU A 543 -21.42 0.52 -9.12
CA LEU A 543 -20.97 -0.46 -8.14
C LEU A 543 -20.12 0.25 -7.09
N THR A 544 -20.30 -0.09 -5.81
CA THR A 544 -19.52 0.51 -4.73
C THR A 544 -19.20 -0.52 -3.65
N SER A 545 -18.39 -0.11 -2.67
CA SER A 545 -18.06 -0.88 -1.48
C SER A 545 -18.66 -0.21 -0.24
N HIS A 546 -18.64 -0.91 0.88
CA HIS A 546 -19.06 -0.32 2.15
C HIS A 546 -18.18 -0.82 3.29
N THR A 547 -18.21 -0.10 4.40
CA THR A 547 -17.59 -0.48 5.66
C THR A 547 -18.40 0.10 6.83
N ASP A 548 -18.04 -0.26 8.05
CA ASP A 548 -18.63 0.27 9.26
C ASP A 548 -17.58 0.98 10.11
N PHE A 549 -17.81 2.25 10.43
CA PHE A 549 -17.01 2.96 11.42
C PHE A 549 -17.65 2.76 12.79
N ALA A 550 -17.20 1.72 13.49
CA ALA A 550 -17.73 1.32 14.77
C ALA A 550 -16.89 1.86 15.94
N ILE A 551 -17.53 2.17 17.07
CA ILE A 551 -16.88 2.71 18.28
C ILE A 551 -15.63 1.92 18.72
N PRO A 552 -15.58 0.57 18.68
CA PRO A 552 -14.37 -0.17 19.08
C PRO A 552 -13.12 0.19 18.27
N ASP A 553 -13.28 0.47 16.97
CA ASP A 553 -12.17 0.70 16.05
C ASP A 553 -11.93 2.20 15.77
N TYR A 554 -12.97 3.01 15.86
CA TYR A 554 -12.93 4.45 15.54
C TYR A 554 -13.07 5.36 16.75
N GLY A 555 -13.47 4.84 17.90
CA GLY A 555 -13.81 5.67 19.06
C GLY A 555 -14.90 6.68 18.68
N ASN A 556 -14.60 7.96 18.90
CA ASN A 556 -15.50 9.07 18.55
C ASN A 556 -15.02 9.89 17.35
N SER A 557 -14.08 9.41 16.55
CA SER A 557 -13.66 10.15 15.35
C SER A 557 -14.81 10.47 14.37
N PRO A 558 -15.84 9.62 14.16
CA PRO A 558 -16.96 9.95 13.29
C PRO A 558 -18.01 10.85 13.96
N LEU A 559 -17.88 11.14 15.27
CA LEU A 559 -18.90 11.85 16.05
C LEU A 559 -19.16 13.26 15.49
N GLN A 560 -18.09 13.96 15.09
CA GLN A 560 -18.22 15.28 14.48
C GLN A 560 -19.02 15.22 13.17
N PHE A 561 -18.78 14.21 12.34
CA PHE A 561 -19.49 14.02 11.08
C PHE A 561 -20.97 13.73 11.30
N VAL A 562 -21.32 12.74 12.15
CA VAL A 562 -22.73 12.42 12.40
C VAL A 562 -23.48 13.59 13.07
N ASN A 563 -22.80 14.37 13.92
CA ASN A 563 -23.39 15.57 14.51
C ASN A 563 -23.68 16.66 13.49
N GLN A 564 -22.82 16.83 12.47
CA GLN A 564 -23.08 17.75 11.35
C GLN A 564 -24.31 17.33 10.51
N LEU A 565 -24.63 16.04 10.48
CA LEU A 565 -25.82 15.50 9.82
C LEU A 565 -27.11 15.63 10.67
N GLY A 566 -27.01 16.12 11.90
CA GLY A 566 -28.13 16.33 12.82
C GLY A 566 -28.37 15.21 13.84
N PHE A 567 -27.52 14.19 13.89
CA PHE A 567 -27.60 13.16 14.93
C PHE A 567 -27.03 13.68 16.26
N SER A 568 -27.49 13.11 17.37
CA SER A 568 -27.00 13.46 18.72
C SER A 568 -25.93 12.48 19.19
N ASP A 569 -25.16 12.87 20.21
CA ASP A 569 -24.22 11.98 20.89
C ASP A 569 -24.94 10.75 21.49
N GLU A 570 -26.16 10.91 22.02
CA GLU A 570 -26.96 9.77 22.50
C GLU A 570 -27.29 8.80 21.37
N GLU A 571 -27.58 9.33 20.18
CA GLU A 571 -27.90 8.54 19.00
C GLU A 571 -26.68 7.80 18.45
N TRP A 572 -25.51 8.45 18.41
CA TRP A 572 -24.23 7.80 18.12
C TRP A 572 -23.97 6.62 19.05
N ASN A 573 -24.11 6.83 20.37
CA ASN A 573 -23.91 5.79 21.37
C ASN A 573 -24.96 4.66 21.24
N ARG A 574 -26.20 4.98 20.85
CA ARG A 574 -27.26 4.00 20.62
C ARG A 574 -26.97 3.11 19.41
N ALA A 575 -26.54 3.72 18.31
CA ALA A 575 -26.25 2.99 17.07
C ALA A 575 -24.91 2.22 17.15
N GLY A 576 -23.91 2.79 17.84
CA GLY A 576 -22.58 2.22 18.04
C GLY A 576 -21.67 2.22 16.81
N LYS A 577 -22.17 2.70 15.66
CA LYS A 577 -21.45 2.77 14.39
C LYS A 577 -22.14 3.69 13.38
N VAL A 578 -21.41 4.07 12.34
CA VAL A 578 -21.96 4.61 11.08
C VAL A 578 -21.53 3.74 9.90
N THR A 579 -22.47 3.35 9.05
CA THR A 579 -22.21 2.56 7.82
C THR A 579 -21.91 3.52 6.68
N VAL A 580 -20.75 3.37 6.05
CA VAL A 580 -20.20 4.29 5.05
C VAL A 580 -20.00 3.55 3.73
N LEU A 581 -20.36 4.20 2.61
CA LEU A 581 -20.05 3.72 1.27
C LEU A 581 -18.68 4.25 0.84
N ARG A 582 -17.94 3.43 0.09
CA ARG A 582 -16.51 3.63 -0.15
C ARG A 582 -16.10 3.44 -1.59
N ALA A 583 -15.22 4.32 -2.06
CA ALA A 583 -14.60 4.25 -3.38
C ALA A 583 -13.08 4.53 -3.30
N SER A 584 -12.26 3.54 -3.66
CA SER A 584 -10.83 3.73 -3.92
C SER A 584 -10.64 4.01 -5.41
N VAL A 585 -10.51 5.28 -5.79
CA VAL A 585 -10.54 5.71 -7.20
C VAL A 585 -9.19 5.47 -7.87
N MET A 586 -8.86 4.21 -8.10
CA MET A 586 -7.60 3.80 -8.74
C MET A 586 -7.64 3.84 -10.27
N THR A 587 -8.79 4.04 -10.90
CA THR A 587 -8.81 4.14 -12.37
C THR A 587 -8.13 5.43 -12.83
N PRO A 588 -7.21 5.38 -13.81
CA PRO A 588 -6.62 6.59 -14.38
C PRO A 588 -7.52 7.28 -15.41
N TYR A 589 -8.69 6.71 -15.71
CA TYR A 589 -9.52 7.16 -16.84
C TYR A 589 -10.53 8.25 -16.47
N MET A 590 -10.77 8.48 -15.17
CA MET A 590 -11.74 9.46 -14.67
C MET A 590 -11.13 10.84 -14.40
N ASN A 591 -9.85 11.05 -14.71
CA ASN A 591 -9.21 12.36 -14.58
C ASN A 591 -9.69 13.38 -15.63
N LYS A 592 -10.14 12.92 -16.80
CA LYS A 592 -10.69 13.76 -17.86
C LYS A 592 -12.15 14.11 -17.57
N GLU A 593 -12.46 15.39 -17.63
CA GLU A 593 -13.81 15.93 -17.42
C GLU A 593 -14.85 15.26 -18.34
N GLU A 594 -14.58 15.19 -19.65
CA GLU A 594 -15.49 14.58 -20.64
C GLU A 594 -15.87 13.13 -20.27
N HIS A 595 -14.88 12.34 -19.85
CA HIS A 595 -15.13 10.95 -19.46
C HIS A 595 -15.99 10.89 -18.19
N PHE A 596 -15.70 11.73 -17.20
CA PHE A 596 -16.43 11.74 -15.94
C PHE A 596 -17.89 12.20 -16.15
N GLU A 597 -18.11 13.28 -16.91
CA GLU A 597 -19.44 13.82 -17.21
C GLU A 597 -20.36 12.81 -17.92
N GLU A 598 -19.80 11.98 -18.83
CA GLU A 598 -20.57 10.93 -19.51
C GLU A 598 -21.19 9.93 -18.52
N TYR A 599 -20.47 9.63 -17.43
CA TYR A 599 -20.91 8.68 -16.42
C TYR A 599 -21.68 9.33 -15.27
N ALA A 600 -21.45 10.61 -14.96
CA ALA A 600 -22.15 11.32 -13.88
C ALA A 600 -23.67 11.20 -13.99
N GLU A 601 -24.22 11.44 -15.19
CA GLU A 601 -25.67 11.31 -15.45
C GLU A 601 -26.17 9.86 -15.32
N LYS A 602 -25.37 8.88 -15.77
CA LYS A 602 -25.71 7.45 -15.66
C LYS A 602 -25.69 6.98 -14.21
N ILE A 603 -24.70 7.43 -13.43
CA ILE A 603 -24.58 7.17 -11.99
C ILE A 603 -25.80 7.72 -11.27
N LYS A 604 -26.17 8.98 -11.54
CA LYS A 604 -27.35 9.62 -10.94
C LYS A 604 -28.64 8.85 -11.25
N ALA A 605 -28.86 8.48 -12.51
CA ALA A 605 -30.03 7.69 -12.90
C ALA A 605 -30.06 6.32 -12.21
N ALA A 606 -28.90 5.64 -12.11
CA ALA A 606 -28.79 4.34 -11.47
C ALA A 606 -29.06 4.41 -9.95
N LEU A 607 -28.55 5.44 -9.27
CA LEU A 607 -28.79 5.66 -7.85
C LEU A 607 -30.27 5.97 -7.58
N GLN A 608 -30.91 6.80 -8.42
CA GLN A 608 -32.35 7.07 -8.34
C GLN A 608 -33.18 5.78 -8.42
N GLU A 609 -32.94 4.95 -9.45
CA GLU A 609 -33.67 3.68 -9.63
C GLU A 609 -33.48 2.73 -8.44
N LYS A 610 -32.27 2.67 -7.87
CA LYS A 610 -31.97 1.81 -6.72
C LYS A 610 -32.67 2.30 -5.46
N LEU A 611 -32.64 3.60 -5.20
CA LEU A 611 -33.35 4.17 -4.05
C LEU A 611 -34.85 3.91 -4.16
N GLU A 612 -35.45 4.10 -5.34
CA GLU A 612 -36.86 3.75 -5.59
C GLU A 612 -37.18 2.28 -5.28
N LYS A 613 -36.32 1.34 -5.70
CA LYS A 613 -36.46 -0.09 -5.38
C LYS A 613 -36.34 -0.37 -3.88
N ILE A 614 -35.34 0.21 -3.21
CA ILE A 614 -35.12 0.03 -1.77
C ILE A 614 -36.38 0.45 -0.99
N TYR A 615 -36.92 1.63 -1.28
CA TYR A 615 -38.13 2.11 -0.60
C TYR A 615 -39.39 1.32 -0.98
N ALA A 616 -39.52 0.85 -2.22
CA ALA A 616 -40.60 -0.05 -2.62
C ALA A 616 -40.56 -1.39 -1.84
N ASP A 617 -39.38 -1.99 -1.71
CA ASP A 617 -39.20 -3.25 -0.98
C ASP A 617 -39.42 -3.09 0.53
N GLN A 618 -39.04 -1.94 1.11
CA GLN A 618 -39.33 -1.61 2.50
C GLN A 618 -40.84 -1.44 2.75
N LEU A 619 -41.58 -0.82 1.82
CA LEU A 619 -43.04 -0.70 1.91
C LEU A 619 -43.70 -2.09 1.91
N LEU A 620 -43.35 -2.94 0.95
CA LEU A 620 -43.86 -4.31 0.87
C LEU A 620 -43.57 -5.14 2.14
N ALA A 621 -42.37 -4.97 2.72
CA ALA A 621 -42.00 -5.65 3.96
C ALA A 621 -42.77 -5.14 5.19
N SER A 622 -43.24 -3.89 5.18
CA SER A 622 -44.06 -3.32 6.26
C SER A 622 -45.54 -3.69 6.14
N GLU A 623 -46.07 -3.86 4.92
CA GLU A 623 -47.43 -4.36 4.67
C GLU A 623 -47.58 -5.87 4.97
N ALA A 624 -46.48 -6.62 4.95
CA ALA A 624 -46.46 -8.06 5.22
C ALA A 624 -46.31 -8.43 6.72
N LYS A 625 -46.06 -7.45 7.59
CA LYS A 625 -45.96 -7.61 9.06
C LYS A 625 -47.22 -7.10 9.74
#